data_AF-A0A956I6I0-F1
#
_entry.id   AF-A0A956I6I0-F1
#
_cell.length_a   1.000
_cell.length_b   1.000
_cell.length_c   1.000
_cell.angle_alpha   90.00
_cell.angle_beta   90.00
_cell.angle_gamma   90.00
#
_symmetry.space_group_name_H-M   'P 1'
#
loop_
_entity.id
_entity.type
_entity.pdbx_description
1 polymer ?
#
loop_
_entity_poly.entity_id
_entity_poly.type
_entity_poly.pdbx_seq_one_letter_code
_entity_poly.pdbx_strand_id
1 'polypeptide(L)'
;MPRVDDEATWNRLASRPHNHHVARTSVVKFVFDVRGERPVHHFLESTLYESHYDFVRDMIAPRDFHDGMDFYRRVYRVEDRPYVVGSIVRYEDANAWTFELISGDNLSGERILWLWNELRERTYFGDQLRFRPTSDHHLDQIAAVQDRLPVANDDELFGAMQYQPVQLGVAFGRIRIVRGAVERGALDPHDLLVTDEVPDDLPLVAALITSRFQAPLAHVAVLSGNRGTP
;
A
#
# COMPACT_ATOMS: atom_id res chain seq x y z
N MET A 1 -19.16 3.80 -4.55
CA MET A 1 -19.86 2.72 -5.29
C MET A 1 -20.07 1.51 -4.37
N PRO A 2 -21.16 0.73 -4.45
CA PRO A 2 -21.43 -0.31 -3.45
C PRO A 2 -20.73 -1.66 -3.68
N ARG A 3 -20.20 -1.92 -4.88
CA ARG A 3 -19.55 -3.18 -5.29
C ARG A 3 -18.44 -2.92 -6.31
N VAL A 4 -17.54 -3.88 -6.46
CA VAL A 4 -16.49 -3.94 -7.50
C VAL A 4 -16.64 -5.27 -8.22
N ASP A 5 -17.52 -5.31 -9.22
CA ASP A 5 -17.95 -6.56 -9.87
C ASP A 5 -17.04 -7.01 -11.02
N ASP A 6 -16.09 -6.16 -11.46
CA ASP A 6 -15.15 -6.48 -12.54
C ASP A 6 -13.84 -5.68 -12.46
N GLU A 7 -12.87 -6.08 -13.29
CA GLU A 7 -11.56 -5.44 -13.41
C GLU A 7 -11.66 -4.01 -13.96
N ALA A 8 -12.60 -3.74 -14.87
CA ALA A 8 -12.81 -2.38 -15.41
C ALA A 8 -13.22 -1.40 -14.31
N THR A 9 -14.08 -1.85 -13.40
CA THR A 9 -14.54 -1.12 -12.24
C THR A 9 -13.41 -0.91 -11.23
N TRP A 10 -12.58 -1.94 -10.99
CA TRP A 10 -11.37 -1.78 -10.20
C TRP A 10 -10.45 -0.70 -10.78
N ASN A 11 -10.12 -0.78 -12.07
CA ASN A 11 -9.21 0.15 -12.73
C ASN A 11 -9.72 1.60 -12.73
N ARG A 12 -11.04 1.81 -12.70
CA ARG A 12 -11.64 3.14 -12.55
C ARG A 12 -11.45 3.71 -11.15
N LEU A 13 -11.56 2.88 -10.12
CA LEU A 13 -11.48 3.33 -8.72
C LEU A 13 -10.05 3.40 -8.18
N ALA A 14 -9.18 2.51 -8.67
CA ALA A 14 -7.90 2.29 -8.05
C ALA A 14 -6.94 3.45 -8.30
N SER A 15 -6.27 3.89 -7.24
CA SER A 15 -5.06 4.70 -7.39
C SER A 15 -3.85 3.78 -7.50
N ARG A 16 -2.80 4.25 -8.18
CA ARG A 16 -1.50 3.59 -8.25
C ARG A 16 -0.50 4.50 -7.56
N PRO A 17 -0.28 4.35 -6.25
CA PRO A 17 0.57 5.26 -5.52
C PRO A 17 2.01 5.13 -6.03
N HIS A 18 2.57 6.22 -6.54
CA HIS A 18 3.96 6.25 -7.02
C HIS A 18 4.99 6.11 -5.89
N ASN A 19 4.56 6.35 -4.64
CA ASN A 19 5.41 6.49 -3.46
C ASN A 19 5.24 5.36 -2.42
N HIS A 20 4.53 4.27 -2.74
CA HIS A 20 4.43 3.16 -1.80
C HIS A 20 5.75 2.39 -1.73
N HIS A 21 6.04 1.84 -0.55
CA HIS A 21 7.18 0.96 -0.27
C HIS A 21 7.16 -0.36 -1.06
N VAL A 22 6.19 -0.52 -1.97
CA VAL A 22 5.96 -1.68 -2.82
C VAL A 22 5.53 -1.14 -4.18
N ALA A 23 6.39 -1.29 -5.19
CA ALA A 23 5.99 -0.94 -6.55
C ALA A 23 4.89 -1.87 -7.06
N ARG A 24 4.27 -1.48 -8.19
CA ARG A 24 3.32 -2.33 -8.91
C ARG A 24 2.16 -2.79 -8.01
N THR A 25 1.68 -1.84 -7.21
CA THR A 25 0.46 -1.98 -6.42
C THR A 25 -0.62 -1.03 -6.92
N SER A 26 -1.88 -1.44 -6.78
CA SER A 26 -3.02 -0.54 -6.95
C SER A 26 -3.94 -0.66 -5.75
N VAL A 27 -4.60 0.45 -5.40
CA VAL A 27 -5.32 0.59 -4.12
C VAL A 27 -6.71 1.15 -4.35
N VAL A 28 -7.71 0.49 -3.77
CA VAL A 28 -9.08 1.02 -3.64
C VAL A 28 -9.41 1.15 -2.16
N LYS A 29 -9.68 2.38 -1.72
CA LYS A 29 -10.18 2.63 -0.36
C LYS A 29 -11.66 2.27 -0.26
N PHE A 30 -12.09 1.85 0.92
CA PHE A 30 -13.49 1.63 1.23
C PHE A 30 -13.90 2.31 2.53
N VAL A 31 -15.19 2.62 2.63
CA VAL A 31 -15.90 3.10 3.82
C VAL A 31 -17.21 2.32 3.93
N PHE A 32 -17.39 1.61 5.02
CA PHE A 32 -18.65 0.95 5.38
C PHE A 32 -19.31 1.75 6.49
N ASP A 33 -20.46 2.35 6.20
CA ASP A 33 -21.30 3.04 7.16
C ASP A 33 -22.13 2.01 7.93
N VAL A 34 -21.87 1.89 9.22
CA VAL A 34 -22.46 0.88 10.12
C VAL A 34 -23.43 1.50 11.14
N ARG A 35 -23.85 2.76 10.93
CA ARG A 35 -24.80 3.46 11.82
C ARG A 35 -26.21 2.89 11.76
N GLY A 36 -26.58 2.22 10.66
CA GLY A 36 -27.89 1.62 10.44
C GLY A 36 -27.93 0.12 10.77
N GLU A 37 -29.13 -0.46 10.72
CA GLU A 37 -29.34 -1.91 10.91
C GLU A 37 -28.58 -2.78 9.90
N ARG A 38 -28.32 -2.23 8.71
CA ARG A 38 -27.51 -2.85 7.66
C ARG A 38 -26.41 -1.90 7.22
N PRO A 39 -25.18 -2.41 7.00
CA PRO A 39 -24.09 -1.59 6.52
C PRO A 39 -24.34 -1.05 5.11
N VAL A 40 -23.98 0.22 4.87
CA VAL A 40 -23.92 0.82 3.54
C VAL A 40 -22.47 0.87 3.08
N HIS A 41 -22.21 0.35 1.88
CA HIS A 41 -20.85 0.09 1.41
C HIS A 41 -20.44 1.15 0.37
N HIS A 42 -19.25 1.69 0.53
CA HIS A 42 -18.67 2.64 -0.41
C HIS A 42 -17.23 2.23 -0.74
N PHE A 43 -16.98 1.82 -1.98
CA PHE A 43 -15.67 1.81 -2.61
C PHE A 43 -15.43 3.18 -3.26
N LEU A 44 -14.26 3.75 -2.97
CA LEU A 44 -13.88 5.12 -3.29
C LEU A 44 -13.05 5.17 -4.57
N GLU A 45 -13.25 6.22 -5.36
CA GLU A 45 -12.29 6.62 -6.38
C GLU A 45 -11.06 7.20 -5.67
N SER A 46 -10.03 6.39 -5.53
CA SER A 46 -8.93 6.62 -4.60
C SER A 46 -7.93 7.67 -5.09
N THR A 47 -8.03 8.05 -6.37
CA THR A 47 -7.33 9.20 -6.97
C THR A 47 -8.04 10.51 -6.65
N LEU A 48 -9.37 10.51 -6.52
CA LEU A 48 -10.16 11.70 -6.18
C LEU A 48 -10.17 11.96 -4.67
N TYR A 49 -10.26 10.89 -3.86
CA TYR A 49 -10.28 10.98 -2.39
C TYR A 49 -9.01 10.38 -1.77
N GLU A 50 -8.08 11.26 -1.42
CA GLU A 50 -6.82 10.87 -0.78
C GLU A 50 -7.03 10.31 0.63
N SER A 51 -8.05 10.79 1.37
CA SER A 51 -8.36 10.33 2.73
C SER A 51 -9.80 9.83 2.88
N HIS A 52 -10.04 8.89 3.80
CA HIS A 52 -11.40 8.48 4.18
C HIS A 52 -12.19 9.62 4.82
N TYR A 53 -11.50 10.52 5.53
CA TYR A 53 -12.12 11.69 6.15
C TYR A 53 -12.76 12.61 5.12
N ASP A 54 -12.02 12.95 4.05
CA ASP A 54 -12.54 13.83 2.99
C ASP A 54 -13.74 13.19 2.30
N PHE A 55 -13.69 11.89 2.01
CA PHE A 55 -14.82 11.19 1.42
C PHE A 55 -16.05 11.19 2.33
N VAL A 56 -15.89 10.84 3.62
CA VAL A 56 -17.02 10.81 4.55
C VAL A 56 -17.61 12.19 4.73
N ARG A 57 -16.78 13.22 4.89
CA ARG A 57 -17.22 14.62 4.95
C ARG A 57 -17.98 15.02 3.68
N ASP A 58 -17.43 14.77 2.50
CA ASP A 58 -18.00 15.33 1.28
C ASP A 58 -19.22 14.55 0.76
N MET A 59 -19.26 13.23 0.99
CA MET A 59 -20.21 12.34 0.32
C MET A 59 -21.23 11.67 1.25
N ILE A 60 -20.93 11.51 2.55
CA ILE A 60 -21.78 10.75 3.46
C ILE A 60 -22.38 11.64 4.55
N ALA A 61 -21.53 12.35 5.29
CA ALA A 61 -21.95 13.10 6.46
C ALA A 61 -21.07 14.37 6.69
N PRO A 62 -21.38 15.47 5.99
CA PRO A 62 -20.59 16.70 6.02
C PRO A 62 -20.48 17.42 7.36
N ARG A 63 -21.28 17.02 8.35
CA ARG A 63 -21.35 17.66 9.67
C ARG A 63 -21.08 16.69 10.81
N ASP A 64 -20.77 15.43 10.52
CA ASP A 64 -20.58 14.41 11.56
C ASP A 64 -19.28 14.62 12.32
N PHE A 65 -18.28 15.28 11.72
CA PHE A 65 -16.94 15.43 12.29
C PHE A 65 -16.50 16.89 12.29
N HIS A 66 -15.86 17.31 13.38
CA HIS A 66 -15.33 18.67 13.51
C HIS A 66 -14.04 18.89 12.70
N ASP A 67 -13.15 17.89 12.74
CA ASP A 67 -11.87 17.87 12.05
C ASP A 67 -11.39 16.43 11.84
N GLY A 68 -10.23 16.27 11.19
CA GLY A 68 -9.63 14.96 10.96
C GLY A 68 -9.20 14.21 12.23
N MET A 69 -8.95 14.91 13.34
CA MET A 69 -8.58 14.28 14.61
C MET A 69 -9.79 13.72 15.37
N ASP A 70 -10.95 14.39 15.27
CA ASP A 70 -12.23 13.85 15.72
C ASP A 70 -12.61 12.62 14.90
N PHE A 71 -12.49 12.69 13.57
CA PHE A 71 -12.66 11.54 12.69
C PHE A 71 -11.73 10.39 13.10
N TYR A 72 -10.45 10.67 13.30
CA TYR A 72 -9.48 9.64 13.65
C TYR A 72 -9.88 8.89 14.94
N ARG A 73 -10.22 9.64 15.99
CA ARG A 73 -10.63 9.06 17.28
C ARG A 73 -11.89 8.21 17.14
N ARG A 74 -12.91 8.71 16.45
CA ARG A 74 -14.21 8.05 16.36
C ARG A 74 -14.24 6.87 15.38
N VAL A 75 -13.40 6.89 14.34
CA VAL A 75 -13.41 5.88 13.27
C VAL A 75 -12.33 4.80 13.46
N TYR A 76 -11.19 5.10 14.09
CA TYR A 76 -10.11 4.10 14.26
C TYR A 76 -9.95 3.58 15.69
N ARG A 77 -10.54 4.25 16.70
CA ARG A 77 -10.25 3.96 18.12
C ARG A 77 -11.46 3.59 18.97
N VAL A 78 -12.68 3.80 18.48
CA VAL A 78 -13.91 3.43 19.20
C VAL A 78 -14.40 2.08 18.69
N GLU A 79 -14.86 1.22 19.61
CA GLU A 79 -15.41 -0.09 19.25
C GLU A 79 -16.72 0.07 18.47
N ASP A 80 -17.69 0.81 19.01
CA ASP A 80 -18.95 1.16 18.32
C ASP A 80 -18.77 2.38 17.39
N ARG A 81 -17.78 2.29 16.51
CA ARG A 81 -17.47 3.30 15.49
C ARG A 81 -18.58 3.38 14.44
N PRO A 82 -18.96 4.58 13.97
CA PRO A 82 -20.00 4.75 12.95
C PRO A 82 -19.57 4.28 11.55
N TYR A 83 -18.26 4.19 11.31
CA TYR A 83 -17.70 3.78 10.02
C TYR A 83 -16.59 2.76 10.24
N VAL A 84 -16.51 1.75 9.37
CA VAL A 84 -15.36 0.86 9.23
C VAL A 84 -14.69 1.20 7.92
N VAL A 85 -13.40 1.52 7.96
CA VAL A 85 -12.66 2.04 6.81
C VAL A 85 -11.36 1.28 6.61
N GLY A 86 -10.89 1.23 5.38
CA GLY A 86 -9.64 0.57 5.05
C GLY A 86 -9.33 0.65 3.57
N SER A 87 -8.38 -0.16 3.14
CA SER A 87 -7.91 -0.23 1.76
C SER A 87 -7.92 -1.67 1.29
N ILE A 88 -8.27 -1.90 0.03
CA ILE A 88 -7.93 -3.12 -0.69
C ILE A 88 -6.67 -2.82 -1.50
N VAL A 89 -5.68 -3.70 -1.45
CA VAL A 89 -4.43 -3.59 -2.19
C VAL A 89 -4.28 -4.77 -3.14
N ARG A 90 -4.04 -4.46 -4.41
CA ARG A 90 -3.62 -5.42 -5.42
C ARG A 90 -2.12 -5.41 -5.53
N TYR A 91 -1.47 -6.51 -5.16
CA TYR A 91 -0.06 -6.75 -5.42
C TYR A 91 0.08 -7.44 -6.76
N GLU A 92 0.52 -6.71 -7.80
CA GLU A 92 0.63 -7.30 -9.15
C GLU A 92 1.68 -8.42 -9.19
N ASP A 93 2.84 -8.21 -8.56
CA ASP A 93 3.97 -9.16 -8.61
C ASP A 93 3.71 -10.44 -7.81
N ALA A 94 3.09 -10.30 -6.63
CA ALA A 94 2.69 -11.44 -5.80
C ALA A 94 1.40 -12.13 -6.31
N ASN A 95 0.76 -11.57 -7.35
CA ASN A 95 -0.58 -11.94 -7.77
C ASN A 95 -1.57 -12.06 -6.58
N ALA A 96 -1.47 -11.15 -5.61
CA ALA A 96 -2.26 -11.19 -4.37
C ALA A 96 -3.25 -10.03 -4.25
N TRP A 97 -4.32 -10.27 -3.50
CA TRP A 97 -5.31 -9.28 -3.09
C TRP A 97 -5.37 -9.25 -1.56
N THR A 98 -5.17 -8.09 -0.97
CA THR A 98 -5.28 -7.90 0.48
C THR A 98 -6.33 -6.84 0.80
N PHE A 99 -6.91 -6.91 2.00
CA PHE A 99 -7.47 -5.74 2.64
C PHE A 99 -6.65 -5.39 3.89
N GLU A 100 -6.51 -4.09 4.12
CA GLU A 100 -5.59 -3.51 5.08
C GLU A 100 -6.26 -2.40 5.88
N LEU A 101 -5.98 -2.38 7.18
CA LEU A 101 -6.30 -1.29 8.08
C LEU A 101 -5.03 -0.49 8.36
N ILE A 102 -5.19 0.78 8.75
CA ILE A 102 -4.04 1.55 9.22
C ILE A 102 -3.46 0.89 10.49
N SER A 103 -2.14 0.96 10.68
CA SER A 103 -1.47 0.24 11.78
C SER A 103 -2.01 0.57 13.18
N GLY A 104 -2.61 1.76 13.35
CA GLY A 104 -3.21 2.23 14.61
C GLY A 104 -4.69 1.91 14.80
N ASP A 105 -5.33 1.19 13.88
CA ASP A 105 -6.72 0.76 14.02
C ASP A 105 -6.84 -0.31 15.11
N ASN A 106 -7.87 -0.23 15.96
CA ASN A 106 -8.15 -1.20 17.01
C ASN A 106 -9.37 -2.10 16.74
N LEU A 107 -9.70 -2.34 15.46
CA LEU A 107 -10.83 -3.19 15.08
C LEU A 107 -10.63 -4.63 15.62
N SER A 108 -11.66 -5.19 16.25
CA SER A 108 -11.55 -6.51 16.86
C SER A 108 -11.46 -7.64 15.83
N GLY A 109 -10.87 -8.77 16.19
CA GLY A 109 -10.73 -9.94 15.29
C GLY A 109 -12.04 -10.39 14.65
N GLU A 110 -13.12 -10.51 15.44
CA GLU A 110 -14.46 -10.87 14.89
C GLU A 110 -14.99 -9.81 13.92
N ARG A 111 -14.68 -8.53 14.14
CA ARG A 111 -15.06 -7.47 13.21
C ARG A 111 -14.19 -7.44 11.96
N ILE A 112 -12.91 -7.80 12.05
CA ILE A 112 -12.05 -8.00 10.89
C ILE A 112 -12.57 -9.19 10.04
N LEU A 113 -12.98 -10.28 10.69
CA LEU A 113 -13.59 -11.43 10.01
C LEU A 113 -14.93 -11.06 9.35
N TRP A 114 -15.79 -10.32 10.03
CA TRP A 114 -17.01 -9.77 9.43
C TRP A 114 -16.71 -8.88 8.22
N LEU A 115 -15.72 -7.98 8.36
CA LEU A 115 -15.31 -7.08 7.27
C LEU A 115 -14.81 -7.86 6.05
N TRP A 116 -14.02 -8.91 6.27
CA TRP A 116 -13.57 -9.81 5.20
C TRP A 116 -14.76 -10.46 4.47
N ASN A 117 -15.77 -10.95 5.20
CA ASN A 117 -16.97 -11.53 4.61
C ASN A 117 -17.75 -10.51 3.74
N GLU A 118 -17.95 -9.29 4.25
CA GLU A 118 -18.61 -8.23 3.46
C GLU A 118 -17.81 -7.86 2.20
N LEU A 119 -16.48 -7.78 2.30
CA LEU A 119 -15.62 -7.42 1.17
C LEU A 119 -15.62 -8.53 0.11
N ARG A 120 -15.50 -9.80 0.49
CA ARG A 120 -15.44 -10.91 -0.48
C ARG A 120 -16.73 -11.07 -1.26
N GLU A 121 -17.88 -10.81 -0.65
CA GLU A 121 -19.18 -10.88 -1.34
C GLU A 121 -19.38 -9.72 -2.34
N ARG A 122 -18.58 -8.66 -2.25
CA ARG A 122 -18.72 -7.40 -3.01
C ARG A 122 -17.62 -7.15 -4.02
N THR A 123 -16.68 -8.08 -4.15
CA THR A 123 -15.52 -7.95 -5.03
C THR A 123 -15.39 -9.18 -5.92
N TYR A 124 -15.08 -8.98 -7.21
CA TYR A 124 -14.92 -10.09 -8.17
C TYR A 124 -13.72 -11.01 -7.86
N PHE A 125 -12.80 -10.55 -7.02
CA PHE A 125 -11.63 -11.28 -6.52
C PHE A 125 -11.84 -11.82 -5.09
N GLY A 126 -13.06 -11.83 -4.57
CA GLY A 126 -13.35 -12.14 -3.17
C GLY A 126 -12.77 -13.47 -2.67
N ASP A 127 -12.70 -14.49 -3.52
CA ASP A 127 -12.11 -15.80 -3.16
C ASP A 127 -10.58 -15.78 -2.98
N GLN A 128 -9.92 -14.74 -3.47
CA GLN A 128 -8.47 -14.52 -3.34
C GLN A 128 -8.14 -13.48 -2.27
N LEU A 129 -9.14 -12.82 -1.69
CA LEU A 129 -8.96 -11.72 -0.76
C LEU A 129 -8.49 -12.24 0.61
N ARG A 130 -7.37 -11.68 1.09
CA ARG A 130 -6.77 -12.00 2.40
C ARG A 130 -6.65 -10.75 3.28
N PHE A 131 -6.64 -10.92 4.59
CA PHE A 131 -6.25 -9.84 5.49
C PHE A 131 -4.73 -9.72 5.55
N ARG A 132 -4.18 -8.51 5.46
CA ARG A 132 -2.76 -8.27 5.75
C ARG A 132 -2.62 -7.45 7.04
N PRO A 133 -2.12 -8.04 8.13
CA PRO A 133 -1.77 -7.31 9.35
C PRO A 133 -0.69 -6.26 9.06
N THR A 134 -0.89 -5.05 9.56
CA THR A 134 0.03 -3.90 9.39
C THR A 134 0.65 -3.45 10.73
N SER A 135 0.40 -4.21 11.79
CA SER A 135 0.95 -4.03 13.14
C SER A 135 0.84 -5.33 13.94
N ASP A 136 1.67 -5.48 14.99
CA ASP A 136 1.57 -6.58 15.94
C ASP A 136 0.19 -6.60 16.64
N HIS A 137 -0.40 -5.42 16.84
CA HIS A 137 -1.75 -5.32 17.40
C HIS A 137 -2.79 -6.03 16.52
N HIS A 138 -2.70 -5.93 15.20
CA HIS A 138 -3.60 -6.66 14.31
C HIS A 138 -3.41 -8.17 14.43
N LEU A 139 -2.17 -8.65 14.61
CA LEU A 139 -1.89 -10.08 14.83
C LEU A 139 -2.54 -10.57 16.13
N ASP A 140 -2.44 -9.80 17.21
CA ASP A 140 -3.08 -10.12 18.48
C ASP A 140 -4.61 -10.17 18.35
N GLN A 141 -5.21 -9.20 17.64
CA GLN A 141 -6.65 -9.12 17.44
C GLN A 141 -7.22 -10.33 16.68
N ILE A 142 -6.50 -10.82 15.67
CA ILE A 142 -7.01 -11.92 14.82
C ILE A 142 -6.69 -13.31 15.36
N ALA A 143 -5.94 -13.45 16.45
CA ALA A 143 -5.48 -14.74 16.97
C ALA A 143 -6.62 -15.76 17.18
N ALA A 144 -7.81 -15.28 17.59
CA ALA A 144 -8.99 -16.10 17.85
C ALA A 144 -9.81 -16.46 16.59
N VAL A 145 -9.53 -15.83 15.44
CA VAL A 145 -10.29 -16.01 14.18
C VAL A 145 -9.42 -16.44 13.00
N GLN A 146 -8.13 -16.67 13.23
CA GLN A 146 -7.14 -17.02 12.20
C GLN A 146 -7.47 -18.30 11.40
N ASP A 147 -8.26 -19.20 11.98
CA ASP A 147 -8.73 -20.43 11.34
C ASP A 147 -9.82 -20.17 10.28
N ARG A 148 -10.51 -19.03 10.39
CA ARG A 148 -11.59 -18.59 9.50
C ARG A 148 -11.20 -17.42 8.60
N LEU A 149 -10.10 -16.74 8.90
CA LEU A 149 -9.63 -15.54 8.20
C LEU A 149 -8.36 -15.86 7.40
N PRO A 150 -8.40 -15.83 6.06
CA PRO A 150 -7.19 -15.92 5.24
C PRO A 150 -6.25 -14.75 5.51
N VAL A 151 -4.98 -15.03 5.85
CA VAL A 151 -3.97 -14.02 6.17
C VAL A 151 -2.84 -14.04 5.12
N ALA A 152 -2.42 -12.86 4.68
CA ALA A 152 -1.19 -12.67 3.91
C ALA A 152 -0.10 -12.09 4.83
N ASN A 153 1.14 -12.55 4.64
CA ASN A 153 2.29 -12.02 5.37
C ASN A 153 3.24 -11.24 4.46
N ASP A 154 4.07 -10.42 5.08
CA ASP A 154 4.99 -9.52 4.37
C ASP A 154 6.04 -10.28 3.57
N ASP A 155 6.58 -11.39 4.10
CA ASP A 155 7.60 -12.19 3.40
C ASP A 155 7.10 -12.72 2.06
N GLU A 156 5.84 -13.18 2.00
CA GLU A 156 5.19 -13.63 0.78
C GLU A 156 5.02 -12.49 -0.23
N LEU A 157 4.45 -11.37 0.22
CA LEU A 157 4.10 -10.24 -0.65
C LEU A 157 5.35 -9.51 -1.17
N PHE A 158 6.35 -9.37 -0.31
CA PHE A 158 7.59 -8.63 -0.59
C PHE A 158 8.65 -9.51 -1.23
N GLY A 159 8.70 -10.80 -0.90
CA GLY A 159 9.58 -11.76 -1.56
C GLY A 159 9.26 -11.96 -3.05
N ALA A 160 8.01 -11.70 -3.46
CA ALA A 160 7.59 -11.77 -4.86
C ALA A 160 7.87 -10.49 -5.67
N MET A 161 8.28 -9.39 -5.04
CA MET A 161 8.52 -8.13 -5.75
C MET A 161 9.53 -8.30 -6.88
N GLN A 162 9.26 -7.67 -8.02
CA GLN A 162 10.18 -7.62 -9.15
C GLN A 162 10.79 -6.23 -9.36
N TYR A 163 10.17 -5.21 -8.78
CA TYR A 163 10.59 -3.82 -8.91
C TYR A 163 10.30 -3.04 -7.64
N GLN A 164 11.22 -2.17 -7.22
CA GLN A 164 11.02 -1.21 -6.15
C GLN A 164 11.67 0.13 -6.55
N PRO A 165 10.89 1.18 -6.83
CA PRO A 165 11.47 2.50 -7.00
C PRO A 165 11.93 2.99 -5.64
N VAL A 166 13.12 3.57 -5.65
CA VAL A 166 13.71 4.23 -4.48
C VAL A 166 13.58 5.74 -4.64
N GLN A 167 13.97 6.24 -5.81
CA GLN A 167 13.78 7.61 -6.26
C GLN A 167 13.26 7.54 -7.70
N LEU A 168 12.14 8.20 -8.00
CA LEU A 168 11.65 8.29 -9.37
C LEU A 168 12.19 9.58 -10.01
N GLY A 169 12.56 9.49 -11.28
CA GLY A 169 12.99 10.64 -12.06
C GLY A 169 13.31 10.25 -13.50
N VAL A 170 13.72 11.23 -14.28
CA VAL A 170 14.14 11.05 -15.67
C VAL A 170 15.59 11.49 -15.79
N ALA A 171 16.43 10.60 -16.31
CA ALA A 171 17.84 10.88 -16.56
C ALA A 171 18.25 10.37 -17.94
N PHE A 172 19.26 11.01 -18.52
CA PHE A 172 19.86 10.63 -19.79
C PHE A 172 21.37 10.50 -19.59
N GLY A 173 21.96 9.49 -20.21
CA GLY A 173 23.35 9.17 -19.96
C GLY A 173 23.83 7.94 -20.70
N ARG A 174 25.08 7.56 -20.43
CA ARG A 174 25.71 6.37 -20.99
C ARG A 174 25.42 5.18 -20.09
N ILE A 175 24.79 4.13 -20.63
CA ILE A 175 24.53 2.91 -19.83
C ILE A 175 25.88 2.24 -19.51
N ARG A 176 26.13 2.05 -18.21
CA ARG A 176 27.29 1.32 -17.71
C ARG A 176 26.82 0.10 -16.92
N ILE A 177 26.99 -1.09 -17.50
CA ILE A 177 26.65 -2.35 -16.83
C ILE A 177 27.89 -2.88 -16.12
N VAL A 178 27.83 -3.03 -14.80
CA VAL A 178 28.89 -3.58 -13.95
C VAL A 178 28.35 -4.82 -13.25
N ARG A 179 29.17 -5.87 -13.13
CA ARG A 179 28.86 -7.05 -12.33
C ARG A 179 29.88 -7.15 -11.21
N GLY A 180 29.41 -7.31 -9.97
CA GLY A 180 30.23 -7.25 -8.78
C GLY A 180 30.60 -5.82 -8.36
N ALA A 181 31.68 -5.70 -7.59
CA ALA A 181 32.11 -4.44 -7.01
C ALA A 181 32.43 -3.37 -8.07
N VAL A 182 31.87 -2.18 -7.87
CA VAL A 182 32.14 -1.00 -8.70
C VAL A 182 33.50 -0.42 -8.32
N GLU A 183 34.45 -0.42 -9.26
CA GLU A 183 35.76 0.19 -9.07
C GLU A 183 35.67 1.71 -8.89
N ARG A 184 36.45 2.26 -7.93
CA ARG A 184 36.51 3.71 -7.74
C ARG A 184 37.04 4.41 -8.98
N GLY A 185 36.36 5.48 -9.40
CA GLY A 185 36.74 6.27 -10.58
C GLY A 185 36.35 5.66 -11.92
N ALA A 186 35.70 4.49 -11.93
CA ALA A 186 35.23 3.84 -13.17
C ALA A 186 33.93 4.45 -13.73
N LEU A 187 33.29 5.35 -12.98
CA LEU A 187 32.00 5.94 -13.29
C LEU A 187 32.08 7.46 -13.38
N ASP A 188 31.32 8.01 -14.31
CA ASP A 188 31.19 9.43 -14.58
C ASP A 188 29.78 9.92 -14.19
N PRO A 189 29.60 11.21 -13.84
CA PRO A 189 28.30 11.78 -13.49
C PRO A 189 27.21 11.63 -14.56
N HIS A 190 27.57 11.40 -15.84
CA HIS A 190 26.61 11.14 -16.92
C HIS A 190 26.37 9.65 -17.18
N ASP A 191 26.90 8.75 -16.36
CA ASP A 191 26.64 7.32 -16.50
C ASP A 191 25.31 6.93 -15.84
N LEU A 192 24.58 6.01 -16.49
CA LEU A 192 23.44 5.29 -15.94
C LEU A 192 23.95 3.93 -15.48
N LEU A 193 24.18 3.77 -14.18
CA LEU A 193 24.78 2.56 -13.63
C LEU A 193 23.72 1.46 -13.52
N VAL A 194 24.02 0.30 -14.10
CA VAL A 194 23.25 -0.94 -13.93
C VAL A 194 24.17 -1.97 -13.27
N THR A 195 23.81 -2.43 -12.07
CA THR A 195 24.65 -3.33 -11.27
C THR A 195 23.87 -4.43 -10.56
N ASP A 196 24.50 -5.56 -10.29
CA ASP A 196 23.92 -6.65 -9.50
C ASP A 196 24.24 -6.55 -8.00
N GLU A 197 25.11 -5.63 -7.60
CA GLU A 197 25.45 -5.32 -6.22
C GLU A 197 25.05 -3.90 -5.83
N VAL A 198 25.04 -3.62 -4.53
CA VAL A 198 24.79 -2.29 -3.98
C VAL A 198 26.15 -1.68 -3.66
N PRO A 199 26.58 -0.60 -4.35
CA PRO A 199 27.86 0.02 -4.05
C PRO A 199 27.84 0.58 -2.62
N ASP A 200 28.84 0.22 -1.80
CA ASP A 200 28.99 0.77 -0.44
C ASP A 200 29.13 2.31 -0.46
N ASP A 201 29.83 2.81 -1.49
CA ASP A 201 29.95 4.22 -1.80
C ASP A 201 29.43 4.42 -3.23
N LEU A 202 28.25 5.04 -3.36
CA LEU A 202 27.67 5.36 -4.66
C LEU A 202 28.36 6.62 -5.21
N PRO A 203 29.19 6.52 -6.27
CA PRO A 203 29.71 7.71 -6.94
C PRO A 203 28.57 8.50 -7.59
N LEU A 204 28.81 9.77 -7.92
CA LEU A 204 27.85 10.58 -8.68
C LEU A 204 27.60 9.92 -10.03
N VAL A 205 26.35 9.52 -10.26
CA VAL A 205 25.84 8.94 -11.50
C VAL A 205 24.51 9.60 -11.85
N ALA A 206 24.15 9.58 -13.13
CA ALA A 206 22.91 10.17 -13.61
C ALA A 206 21.68 9.32 -13.24
N ALA A 207 21.85 8.00 -13.10
CA ALA A 207 20.83 7.09 -12.57
C ALA A 207 21.45 5.81 -12.00
N LEU A 208 20.73 5.12 -11.12
CA LEU A 208 21.10 3.83 -10.55
C LEU A 208 19.99 2.78 -10.73
N ILE A 209 20.34 1.65 -11.33
CA ILE A 209 19.52 0.45 -11.36
C ILE A 209 20.32 -0.68 -10.70
N THR A 210 19.77 -1.28 -9.65
CA THR A 210 20.39 -2.43 -8.96
C THR A 210 19.45 -3.64 -8.93
N SER A 211 20.02 -4.85 -9.08
CA SER A 211 19.26 -6.09 -8.92
C SER A 211 18.91 -6.42 -7.46
N ARG A 212 19.53 -5.72 -6.50
CA ARG A 212 19.30 -5.92 -5.06
C ARG A 212 18.25 -4.94 -4.55
N PHE A 213 17.15 -5.48 -4.04
CA PHE A 213 16.14 -4.68 -3.36
C PHE A 213 16.75 -3.81 -2.27
N GLN A 214 16.45 -2.51 -2.35
CA GLN A 214 16.81 -1.54 -1.33
C GLN A 214 15.57 -1.27 -0.48
N ALA A 215 15.72 -1.37 0.84
CA ALA A 215 14.74 -0.78 1.73
C ALA A 215 14.72 0.75 1.50
N PRO A 216 13.56 1.43 1.67
CA PRO A 216 13.44 2.88 1.46
C PRO A 216 14.45 3.72 2.27
N LEU A 217 14.88 3.23 3.43
CA LEU A 217 15.84 3.89 4.32
C LEU A 217 17.26 3.29 4.22
N ALA A 218 17.54 2.43 3.24
CA ALA A 218 18.88 1.91 3.01
C ALA A 218 19.85 3.04 2.64
N HIS A 219 21.14 2.88 2.96
CA HIS A 219 22.16 3.92 2.76
C HIS A 219 22.16 4.49 1.33
N VAL A 220 22.15 3.61 0.31
CA VAL A 220 22.12 4.01 -1.10
C VAL A 220 20.80 4.67 -1.50
N ALA A 221 19.69 4.26 -0.88
CA ALA A 221 18.40 4.86 -1.12
C ALA A 221 18.33 6.31 -0.64
N VAL A 222 18.79 6.54 0.59
CA VAL A 222 18.88 7.89 1.18
C VAL A 222 19.85 8.77 0.38
N LEU A 223 20.99 8.24 -0.03
CA LEU A 223 21.96 8.99 -0.86
C LEU A 223 21.37 9.40 -2.21
N SER A 224 20.67 8.48 -2.89
CA SER A 224 20.05 8.75 -4.20
C SER A 224 18.95 9.80 -4.06
N GLY A 225 18.10 9.69 -3.03
CA GLY A 225 17.08 10.68 -2.70
C GLY A 225 17.66 12.07 -2.41
N ASN A 226 18.72 12.17 -1.59
CA ASN A 226 19.37 13.44 -1.26
C ASN A 226 20.02 14.12 -2.47
N ARG A 227 20.51 13.34 -3.44
CA ARG A 227 21.17 13.86 -4.65
C ARG A 227 20.21 14.08 -5.82
N GLY A 228 18.97 13.61 -5.71
CA GLY A 228 18.02 13.59 -6.82
C GLY A 228 18.44 12.63 -7.94
N THR A 229 19.26 11.63 -7.63
CA THR A 229 19.63 10.56 -8.58
C THR A 229 18.47 9.57 -8.67
N PRO A 230 17.81 9.42 -9.83
CA PRO A 230 16.78 8.40 -10.02
C PRO A 230 17.35 6.97 -10.05
#